data_AF-A0A7X6K856-F1
#
_entry.id   AF-A0A7X6K856-F1
#
_cell.length_a   1.000
_cell.length_b   1.000
_cell.length_c   1.000
_cell.angle_alpha   90.00
_cell.angle_beta   90.00
_cell.angle_gamma   90.00
#
_symmetry.space_group_name_H-M   'P 1'
#
loop_
_entity.id
_entity.type
_entity.pdbx_description
1 polymer ?
#
loop_
_entity_poly.entity_id
_entity_poly.type
_entity_poly.pdbx_seq_one_letter_code
_entity_poly.pdbx_strand_id
1 'polypeptide(L)'
;EQLTLFQKLLSGRWQKVRVTNSPFYTYLGGKDLFFGNDAGQITASDHARYFRCIEIKDYFQETDAGIFDALMYLPVEYVQTSSLTPIDKQSAIKALDDQIDKLEMTDDAAKSLLADLKVGLDMVSSGYISFGKSHQTLIVYADSPERLVKDTNIVTTTLEDLGLIVTYSTLSLGAAYFAQLPGNYTLRPRLSSISSLNFAEMESFHNFFTGKEKGNTWGNNLITLGGSGNDIYNLNYHMTTEHQNYFGKNPTLGHTEILGTSNVGKTVVMMTKAFAAQQFGTPESFPPERKLKKLTTVFFDKDRAAEPGIRSMGGAYFRVKEGEPTGWNPAALPPTKRNIS
;
A
#
# COMPACT_ATOMS: atom_id res chain seq x y z
N GLU A 1 7.56 13.92 6.41
CA GLU A 1 7.34 12.70 5.60
C GLU A 1 8.08 12.74 4.27
N GLN A 2 7.87 13.76 3.44
CA GLN A 2 8.57 13.90 2.13
C GLN A 2 10.10 13.75 2.19
N LEU A 3 10.80 14.44 3.11
CA LEU A 3 12.26 14.31 3.23
C LEU A 3 12.71 12.89 3.62
N THR A 4 11.89 12.19 4.40
CA THR A 4 12.13 10.79 4.79
C THR A 4 11.94 9.85 3.59
N LEU A 5 10.98 10.12 2.69
CA LEU A 5 10.86 9.42 1.42
C LEU A 5 12.08 9.67 0.53
N PHE A 6 12.50 10.93 0.33
CA PHE A 6 13.67 11.23 -0.53
C PHE A 6 14.94 10.59 0.00
N GLN A 7 15.10 10.57 1.32
CA GLN A 7 16.20 9.87 1.94
C GLN A 7 16.13 8.35 1.73
N LYS A 8 14.94 7.74 1.82
CA LYS A 8 14.72 6.32 1.53
C LYS A 8 15.13 5.99 0.09
N LEU A 9 14.75 6.83 -0.87
CA LEU A 9 15.13 6.68 -2.28
C LEU A 9 16.64 6.80 -2.50
N LEU A 10 17.34 7.68 -1.77
CA LEU A 10 18.79 7.86 -1.90
C LEU A 10 19.62 6.79 -1.17
N SER A 11 19.13 6.28 -0.04
CA SER A 11 19.91 5.43 0.89
C SER A 11 19.37 4.01 1.05
N GLY A 12 18.26 3.68 0.40
CA GLY A 12 17.58 2.40 0.53
C GLY A 12 16.96 2.16 1.91
N ARG A 13 16.95 3.12 2.84
CA ARG A 13 16.41 2.94 4.21
C ARG A 13 15.51 4.08 4.68
N TRP A 14 14.44 3.71 5.38
CA TRP A 14 13.57 4.66 6.05
C TRP A 14 14.30 5.26 7.25
N GLN A 15 14.40 6.58 7.30
CA GLN A 15 14.94 7.29 8.47
C GLN A 15 14.26 8.64 8.68
N LYS A 16 14.10 9.03 9.94
CA LYS A 16 13.59 10.36 10.28
C LYS A 16 14.63 11.41 9.89
N VAL A 17 14.21 12.37 9.09
CA VAL A 17 15.07 13.49 8.66
C VAL A 17 14.66 14.75 9.40
N ARG A 18 15.63 15.44 10.00
CA ARG A 18 15.42 16.73 10.64
C ARG A 18 15.19 17.79 9.57
N VAL A 19 14.14 18.59 9.73
CA VAL A 19 13.91 19.79 8.91
C VAL A 19 14.83 20.91 9.40
N THR A 20 15.59 21.51 8.49
CA THR A 20 16.51 22.62 8.77
C THR A 20 16.27 23.77 7.78
N ASN A 21 16.94 24.91 8.00
CA ASN A 21 16.88 26.05 7.08
C ASN A 21 17.84 25.91 5.88
N SER A 22 18.60 24.81 5.80
CA SER A 22 19.51 24.54 4.68
C SER A 22 18.76 23.84 3.54
N PRO A 23 19.16 24.05 2.27
CA PRO A 23 18.60 23.29 1.16
C PRO A 23 18.77 21.79 1.38
N PHE A 24 17.72 21.00 1.15
CA PHE A 24 17.71 19.57 1.51
C PHE A 24 18.81 18.75 0.82
N TYR A 25 19.21 19.13 -0.39
CA TYR A 25 20.23 18.41 -1.15
C TYR A 25 21.64 18.52 -0.54
N THR A 26 21.86 19.37 0.46
CA THR A 26 23.16 19.48 1.14
C THR A 26 23.34 18.48 2.28
N TYR A 27 22.25 17.84 2.76
CA TYR A 27 22.30 16.93 3.90
C TYR A 27 21.52 15.63 3.71
N LEU A 28 20.72 15.49 2.65
CA LEU A 28 20.15 14.20 2.26
C LEU A 28 21.22 13.31 1.60
N GLY A 29 21.00 12.00 1.62
CA GLY A 29 21.94 11.00 1.11
C GLY A 29 22.88 10.52 2.20
N GLY A 30 24.19 10.65 1.99
CA GLY A 30 25.22 10.20 2.94
C GLY A 30 25.52 8.70 2.88
N LYS A 31 25.22 8.05 1.75
CA LYS A 31 25.61 6.68 1.44
C LYS A 31 26.27 6.65 0.08
N ASP A 32 27.37 5.90 -0.02
CA ASP A 32 28.02 5.65 -1.30
C ASP A 32 27.20 4.69 -2.15
N LEU A 33 27.20 4.94 -3.45
CA LEU A 33 26.52 4.12 -4.45
C LEU A 33 27.58 3.51 -5.37
N PHE A 34 27.54 2.20 -5.51
CA PHE A 34 28.41 1.45 -6.39
C PHE A 34 27.56 0.83 -7.50
N PHE A 35 27.86 1.16 -8.74
CA PHE A 35 27.15 0.65 -9.90
C PHE A 35 27.98 -0.44 -10.58
N GLY A 36 27.46 -1.66 -10.59
CA GLY A 36 28.00 -2.78 -11.35
C GLY A 36 27.42 -2.84 -12.76
N ASN A 37 27.55 -4.00 -13.41
CA ASN A 37 27.07 -4.18 -14.78
C ASN A 37 25.54 -4.13 -14.86
N ASP A 38 24.84 -4.91 -14.04
CA ASP A 38 23.37 -5.06 -14.06
C ASP A 38 22.74 -4.92 -12.67
N ALA A 39 23.56 -4.67 -11.64
CA ALA A 39 23.16 -4.49 -10.25
C ALA A 39 24.04 -3.44 -9.58
N GLY A 40 23.49 -2.78 -8.55
CA GLY A 40 24.22 -1.82 -7.74
C GLY A 40 24.14 -2.14 -6.26
N GLN A 41 24.96 -1.43 -5.50
CA GLN A 41 25.06 -1.55 -4.05
C GLN A 41 25.04 -0.17 -3.40
N ILE A 42 24.26 -0.05 -2.32
CA ILE A 42 24.22 1.09 -1.42
C ILE A 42 25.03 0.73 -0.18
N THR A 43 26.08 1.50 0.10
CA THR A 43 27.06 1.29 1.18
C THR A 43 27.85 -0.02 1.09
N ALA A 44 29.15 0.05 1.36
CA ALA A 44 30.03 -1.13 1.46
C ALA A 44 30.19 -1.65 2.89
N SER A 45 29.52 -1.02 3.87
CA SER A 45 29.60 -1.35 5.30
C SER A 45 28.66 -2.47 5.71
N ASP A 46 28.68 -2.84 6.99
CA ASP A 46 27.57 -3.56 7.62
C ASP A 46 26.26 -2.90 7.23
N HIS A 47 25.28 -3.72 6.83
CA HIS A 47 23.99 -3.30 6.28
C HIS A 47 23.96 -2.81 4.82
N ALA A 48 24.87 -3.30 3.98
CA ALA A 48 24.78 -3.15 2.53
C ALA A 48 23.38 -3.50 2.00
N ARG A 49 22.87 -2.70 1.06
CA ARG A 49 21.68 -3.05 0.27
C ARG A 49 22.07 -3.15 -1.18
N TYR A 50 21.46 -4.10 -1.87
CA TYR A 50 21.68 -4.31 -3.28
C TYR A 50 20.41 -3.96 -4.06
N PHE A 51 20.58 -3.53 -5.30
CA PHE A 51 19.46 -3.19 -6.16
C PHE A 51 19.69 -3.59 -7.61
N ARG A 52 18.60 -3.90 -8.30
CA ARG A 52 18.53 -4.05 -9.76
C ARG A 52 17.41 -3.16 -10.25
N CYS A 53 17.60 -2.57 -11.42
CA CYS A 53 16.55 -1.78 -12.05
C CYS A 53 16.04 -2.51 -13.29
N ILE A 54 14.72 -2.57 -13.41
CA ILE A 54 13.98 -3.13 -14.53
C ILE A 54 13.41 -1.94 -15.32
N GLU A 55 13.68 -1.91 -16.61
CA GLU A 55 13.20 -0.91 -17.56
C GLU A 55 12.22 -1.57 -18.53
N ILE A 56 11.18 -0.83 -18.91
CA ILE A 56 10.23 -1.30 -19.92
C ILE A 56 10.84 -1.09 -21.31
N LYS A 57 10.89 -2.16 -22.11
CA LYS A 57 11.34 -2.14 -23.50
C LYS A 57 10.17 -2.03 -24.46
N ASP A 58 9.07 -2.70 -24.15
CA ASP A 58 7.82 -2.62 -24.91
C ASP A 58 6.62 -2.81 -23.98
N TYR A 59 5.49 -2.23 -24.36
CA TYR A 59 4.28 -2.20 -23.55
C TYR A 59 3.29 -3.30 -23.96
N PHE A 60 2.31 -3.55 -23.09
CA PHE A 60 1.13 -4.37 -23.40
C PHE A 60 0.35 -3.82 -24.59
N GLN A 61 -0.47 -4.68 -25.21
CA GLN A 61 -1.31 -4.31 -26.35
C GLN A 61 -2.47 -3.38 -25.97
N GLU A 62 -3.01 -3.53 -24.76
CA GLU A 62 -4.11 -2.74 -24.23
C GLU A 62 -3.77 -2.27 -22.82
N THR A 63 -4.36 -1.15 -22.40
CA THR A 63 -4.23 -0.60 -21.06
C THR A 63 -5.57 -0.59 -20.35
N ASP A 64 -5.55 -0.83 -19.04
CA ASP A 64 -6.72 -0.73 -18.17
C ASP A 64 -6.29 -0.26 -16.77
N ALA A 65 -7.23 0.30 -16.02
CA ALA A 65 -7.01 0.66 -14.62
C ALA A 65 -6.72 -0.60 -13.78
N GLY A 66 -5.65 -0.55 -13.00
CA GLY A 66 -5.19 -1.64 -12.15
C GLY A 66 -4.30 -2.65 -12.87
N ILE A 67 -3.81 -2.36 -14.08
CA ILE A 67 -2.92 -3.26 -14.83
C ILE A 67 -1.65 -3.64 -14.05
N PHE A 68 -1.22 -2.80 -13.11
CA PHE A 68 -0.06 -3.04 -12.24
C PHE A 68 -0.41 -3.62 -10.85
N ASP A 69 -1.67 -3.88 -10.54
CA ASP A 69 -2.11 -4.33 -9.21
C ASP A 69 -1.46 -5.65 -8.78
N ALA A 70 -1.09 -6.51 -9.74
CA ALA A 70 -0.38 -7.76 -9.46
C ALA A 70 0.94 -7.53 -8.69
N LEU A 71 1.62 -6.41 -8.95
CA LEU A 71 2.88 -6.06 -8.28
C LEU A 71 2.68 -5.83 -6.78
N MET A 72 1.51 -5.32 -6.37
CA MET A 72 1.20 -5.06 -4.96
C MET A 72 1.13 -6.34 -4.12
N TYR A 73 0.94 -7.50 -4.74
CA TYR A 73 0.87 -8.79 -4.04
C TYR A 73 2.24 -9.46 -3.87
N LEU A 74 3.29 -8.92 -4.49
CA LEU A 74 4.61 -9.54 -4.48
C LEU A 74 5.29 -9.39 -3.10
N PRO A 75 5.89 -10.46 -2.55
CA PRO A 75 6.69 -10.40 -1.32
C PRO A 75 8.10 -9.83 -1.59
N VAL A 76 8.17 -8.75 -2.38
CA VAL A 76 9.41 -8.14 -2.88
C VAL A 76 9.40 -6.66 -2.55
N GLU A 77 10.52 -6.15 -2.05
CA GLU A 77 10.68 -4.71 -1.88
C GLU A 77 11.11 -4.08 -3.21
N TYR A 78 10.32 -3.14 -3.70
CA TYR A 78 10.65 -2.38 -4.91
C TYR A 78 10.18 -0.93 -4.83
N VAL A 79 10.70 -0.11 -5.75
CA VAL A 79 10.22 1.25 -6.02
C VAL A 79 9.83 1.32 -7.50
N GLN A 80 8.56 1.55 -7.78
CA GLN A 80 8.07 1.87 -9.12
C GLN A 80 8.14 3.38 -9.33
N THR A 81 8.75 3.80 -10.43
CA THR A 81 8.89 5.20 -10.81
C THR A 81 8.32 5.43 -12.19
N SER A 82 7.33 6.31 -12.29
CA SER A 82 6.70 6.74 -13.53
C SER A 82 6.84 8.26 -13.73
N SER A 83 6.97 8.69 -14.99
CA SER A 83 6.84 10.11 -15.34
C SER A 83 6.40 10.27 -16.79
N LEU A 84 5.66 11.33 -17.10
CA LEU A 84 5.26 11.69 -18.45
C LEU A 84 5.72 13.12 -18.76
N THR A 85 6.39 13.31 -19.89
CA THR A 85 6.65 14.65 -20.44
C THR A 85 5.82 14.83 -21.70
N PRO A 86 4.76 15.66 -21.68
CA PRO A 86 4.00 15.96 -22.88
C PRO A 86 4.91 16.51 -23.98
N ILE A 87 4.68 16.08 -25.21
CA ILE A 87 5.31 16.66 -26.40
C ILE A 87 4.35 17.66 -27.03
N ASP A 88 4.87 18.57 -27.86
CA ASP A 88 4.01 19.51 -28.55
C ASP A 88 3.08 18.79 -29.55
N LYS A 89 1.89 19.36 -29.74
CA LYS A 89 0.83 18.75 -30.57
C LYS A 89 1.28 18.50 -32.01
N GLN A 90 2.05 19.41 -32.60
CA GLN A 90 2.48 19.27 -34.00
C GLN A 90 3.50 18.14 -34.16
N SER A 91 4.46 18.03 -33.24
CA SER A 91 5.40 16.91 -33.21
C SER A 91 4.70 15.57 -32.96
N ALA A 92 3.66 15.54 -32.11
CA ALA A 92 2.86 14.33 -31.90
C ALA A 92 2.12 13.88 -33.16
N ILE A 93 1.42 14.81 -33.83
CA ILE A 93 0.72 14.56 -35.10
C ILE A 93 1.71 14.02 -36.13
N LYS A 94 2.83 14.72 -36.34
CA LYS A 94 3.86 14.30 -37.29
C LYS A 94 4.41 12.91 -36.98
N ALA A 95 4.70 12.60 -35.71
CA ALA A 95 5.23 11.29 -35.34
C ALA A 95 4.22 10.15 -35.58
N LEU A 96 2.92 10.40 -35.42
CA LEU A 96 1.86 9.44 -35.73
C LEU A 96 1.69 9.28 -37.25
N ASP A 97 1.67 10.37 -38.00
CA ASP A 97 1.62 10.35 -39.48
C ASP A 97 2.81 9.56 -40.06
N ASP A 98 4.05 9.90 -39.65
CA ASP A 98 5.27 9.21 -40.09
C ASP A 98 5.21 7.69 -39.79
N GLN A 99 4.60 7.31 -38.65
CA GLN A 99 4.44 5.91 -38.26
C GLN A 99 3.34 5.19 -39.06
N ILE A 100 2.23 5.87 -39.37
CA ILE A 100 1.17 5.36 -40.24
C ILE A 100 1.74 5.11 -41.64
N ASP A 101 2.39 6.12 -42.23
CA ASP A 101 2.99 6.03 -43.57
C ASP A 101 3.97 4.86 -43.66
N LYS A 102 4.84 4.72 -42.66
CA LYS A 102 5.79 3.60 -42.59
C LYS A 102 5.08 2.24 -42.56
N LEU A 103 4.00 2.10 -41.81
CA LEU A 103 3.25 0.85 -41.73
C LEU A 103 2.47 0.56 -43.02
N GLU A 104 1.88 1.56 -43.68
CA GLU A 104 1.19 1.38 -44.96
C GLU A 104 2.14 0.93 -46.07
N MET A 105 3.42 1.32 -46.01
CA MET A 105 4.46 0.84 -46.93
C MET A 105 4.88 -0.61 -46.68
N THR A 106 4.54 -1.18 -45.52
CA THR A 106 4.91 -2.56 -45.16
C THR A 106 3.69 -3.47 -45.34
N ASP A 107 3.74 -4.40 -46.29
CA ASP A 107 2.61 -5.29 -46.67
C ASP A 107 2.20 -6.31 -45.58
N ASP A 108 2.79 -6.20 -44.38
CA ASP A 108 2.62 -7.07 -43.20
C ASP A 108 2.12 -6.28 -41.96
N ALA A 109 1.63 -5.05 -42.15
CA ALA A 109 1.10 -4.26 -41.04
C ALA A 109 -0.25 -4.82 -40.54
N ALA A 110 -0.35 -5.06 -39.23
CA ALA A 110 -1.61 -5.44 -38.59
C ALA A 110 -2.67 -4.34 -38.80
N LYS A 111 -3.76 -4.67 -39.50
CA LYS A 111 -4.84 -3.72 -39.83
C LYS A 111 -5.42 -3.01 -38.59
N SER A 112 -5.46 -3.70 -37.46
CA SER A 112 -5.87 -3.15 -36.17
C SER A 112 -4.95 -2.02 -35.71
N LEU A 113 -3.63 -2.25 -35.70
CA LEU A 113 -2.65 -1.22 -35.30
C LEU A 113 -2.75 0.05 -36.14
N LEU A 114 -2.96 -0.10 -37.46
CA LEU A 114 -3.14 1.05 -38.34
C LEU A 114 -4.42 1.83 -38.00
N ALA A 115 -5.51 1.13 -37.69
CA ALA A 115 -6.76 1.76 -37.28
C ALA A 115 -6.58 2.51 -35.95
N ASP A 116 -5.90 1.91 -34.97
CA ASP A 116 -5.64 2.52 -33.67
C ASP A 116 -4.77 3.78 -33.78
N LEU A 117 -3.75 3.76 -34.65
CA LEU A 117 -2.93 4.93 -34.93
C LEU A 117 -3.73 6.06 -35.56
N LYS A 118 -4.64 5.76 -36.51
CA LYS A 118 -5.52 6.76 -37.13
C LYS A 118 -6.51 7.35 -36.12
N VAL A 119 -7.06 6.54 -35.22
CA VAL A 119 -7.89 7.02 -34.11
C VAL A 119 -7.07 7.92 -33.18
N GLY A 120 -5.87 7.51 -32.78
CA GLY A 120 -4.98 8.31 -31.94
C GLY A 120 -4.61 9.65 -32.58
N LEU A 121 -4.34 9.67 -33.89
CA LEU A 121 -4.06 10.88 -34.65
C LEU A 121 -5.24 11.87 -34.61
N ASP A 122 -6.46 11.40 -34.81
CA ASP A 122 -7.67 12.23 -34.73
C ASP A 122 -7.89 12.77 -33.31
N MET A 123 -7.70 11.94 -32.29
CA MET A 123 -7.82 12.35 -30.89
C MET A 123 -6.78 13.41 -30.49
N VAL A 124 -5.54 13.32 -30.99
CA VAL A 124 -4.52 14.37 -30.79
C VAL A 124 -4.87 15.63 -31.57
N SER A 125 -5.32 15.48 -32.82
CA SER A 125 -5.67 16.58 -33.71
C SER A 125 -6.86 17.40 -33.21
N SER A 126 -7.85 16.74 -32.61
CA SER A 126 -8.99 17.37 -31.94
C SER A 126 -8.65 17.93 -30.55
N GLY A 127 -7.50 17.53 -29.97
CA GLY A 127 -7.07 17.95 -28.63
C GLY A 127 -7.72 17.17 -27.49
N TYR A 128 -8.33 16.01 -27.80
CA TYR A 128 -8.93 15.12 -26.81
C TYR A 128 -7.87 14.40 -25.95
N ILE A 129 -6.73 14.02 -26.56
CA ILE A 129 -5.56 13.49 -25.84
C ILE A 129 -4.30 14.26 -26.20
N SER A 130 -3.25 14.06 -25.41
CA SER A 130 -1.87 14.44 -25.76
C SER A 130 -1.01 13.18 -25.87
N PHE A 131 0.13 13.28 -26.54
CA PHE A 131 1.18 12.27 -26.44
C PHE A 131 2.32 12.83 -25.60
N GLY A 132 3.08 11.93 -24.99
CA GLY A 132 4.24 12.30 -24.20
C GLY A 132 5.31 11.22 -24.17
N LYS A 133 6.50 11.63 -23.73
CA LYS A 133 7.59 10.73 -23.40
C LYS A 133 7.40 10.19 -22.00
N SER A 134 6.96 8.95 -21.90
CA SER A 134 6.82 8.19 -20.67
C SER A 134 8.13 7.53 -20.30
N HIS A 135 8.44 7.55 -19.01
CA HIS A 135 9.49 6.79 -18.37
C HIS A 135 8.86 5.93 -17.29
N GLN A 136 9.15 4.63 -17.29
CA GLN A 136 8.74 3.70 -16.26
C GLN A 136 9.90 2.76 -15.91
N THR A 137 10.20 2.67 -14.62
CA THR A 137 11.25 1.80 -14.08
C THR A 137 10.80 1.19 -12.76
N LEU A 138 11.29 -0.01 -12.46
CA LEU A 138 11.12 -0.67 -11.17
C LEU A 138 12.49 -1.00 -10.60
N ILE A 139 12.81 -0.45 -9.43
CA ILE A 139 14.04 -0.78 -8.71
C ILE A 139 13.70 -1.79 -7.63
N VAL A 140 14.21 -3.00 -7.76
CA VAL A 140 14.09 -4.07 -6.76
C VAL A 140 15.24 -3.96 -5.78
N TYR A 141 14.95 -4.06 -4.48
CA TYR A 141 15.93 -3.99 -3.40
C TYR A 141 16.01 -5.31 -2.64
N ALA A 142 17.21 -5.68 -2.20
CA ALA A 142 17.41 -6.82 -1.30
C ALA A 142 18.62 -6.62 -0.38
N ASP A 143 18.68 -7.42 0.68
CA ASP A 143 19.76 -7.38 1.67
C ASP A 143 20.91 -8.37 1.35
N SER A 144 20.80 -9.15 0.27
CA SER A 144 21.90 -9.96 -0.29
C SER A 144 21.83 -10.05 -1.81
N PRO A 145 22.95 -10.30 -2.51
CA PRO A 145 22.95 -10.48 -3.96
C PRO A 145 22.10 -11.68 -4.42
N GLU A 146 22.13 -12.79 -3.69
CA GLU A 146 21.35 -13.99 -4.02
C GLU A 146 19.85 -13.71 -3.92
N ARG A 147 19.44 -13.00 -2.87
CA ARG A 147 18.05 -12.59 -2.69
C ARG A 147 17.63 -11.60 -3.77
N LEU A 148 18.50 -10.67 -4.15
CA LEU A 148 18.24 -9.71 -5.22
C LEU A 148 17.92 -10.40 -6.54
N VAL A 149 18.70 -11.42 -6.92
CA VAL A 149 18.45 -12.18 -8.15
C VAL A 149 17.08 -12.84 -8.10
N LYS A 150 16.75 -13.51 -6.99
CA LYS A 150 15.47 -14.18 -6.80
C LYS A 150 14.29 -13.21 -6.89
N ASP A 151 14.35 -12.11 -6.15
CA ASP A 151 13.28 -11.12 -6.07
C ASP A 151 13.10 -10.38 -7.39
N THR A 152 14.21 -10.06 -8.08
CA THR A 152 14.17 -9.45 -9.42
C THR A 152 13.47 -10.38 -10.41
N ASN A 153 13.79 -11.68 -10.40
CA ASN A 153 13.13 -12.65 -11.30
C ASN A 153 11.63 -12.76 -11.03
N ILE A 154 11.19 -12.72 -9.76
CA ILE A 154 9.75 -12.72 -9.42
C ILE A 154 9.06 -11.51 -10.05
N VAL A 155 9.64 -10.32 -9.91
CA VAL A 155 9.07 -9.08 -10.48
C VAL A 155 9.09 -9.14 -12.01
N THR A 156 10.19 -9.57 -12.62
CA THR A 156 10.31 -9.72 -14.07
C THR A 156 9.26 -10.66 -14.65
N THR A 157 9.11 -11.87 -14.10
CA THR A 157 8.09 -12.82 -14.55
C THR A 157 6.69 -12.22 -14.40
N THR A 158 6.41 -11.50 -13.31
CA THR A 158 5.11 -10.84 -13.12
C THR A 158 4.85 -9.78 -14.19
N LEU A 159 5.85 -8.97 -14.54
CA LEU A 159 5.73 -7.95 -15.60
C LEU A 159 5.56 -8.59 -16.98
N GLU A 160 6.28 -9.68 -17.26
CA GLU A 160 6.17 -10.44 -18.51
C GLU A 160 4.80 -11.11 -18.64
N ASP A 161 4.25 -11.66 -17.55
CA ASP A 161 2.89 -12.24 -17.50
C ASP A 161 1.80 -11.17 -17.74
N LEU A 162 2.06 -9.91 -17.38
CA LEU A 162 1.21 -8.76 -17.72
C LEU A 162 1.36 -8.32 -19.20
N GLY A 163 2.24 -8.94 -19.96
CA GLY A 163 2.48 -8.64 -21.38
C GLY A 163 3.53 -7.56 -21.65
N LEU A 164 4.30 -7.14 -20.63
CA LEU A 164 5.43 -6.22 -20.83
C LEU A 164 6.66 -6.95 -21.35
N ILE A 165 7.40 -6.30 -22.25
CA ILE A 165 8.76 -6.72 -22.57
C ILE A 165 9.70 -5.86 -21.72
N VAL A 166 10.46 -6.49 -20.83
CA VAL A 166 11.33 -5.79 -19.88
C VAL A 166 12.80 -6.12 -20.08
N THR A 167 13.68 -5.31 -19.51
CA THR A 167 15.13 -5.53 -19.51
C THR A 167 15.75 -4.95 -18.26
N TYR A 168 16.87 -5.50 -17.81
CA TYR A 168 17.64 -4.90 -16.72
C TYR A 168 18.40 -3.67 -17.20
N SER A 169 18.46 -2.64 -16.36
CA SER A 169 19.35 -1.50 -16.56
C SER A 169 20.79 -1.97 -16.47
N THR A 170 21.61 -1.54 -17.43
CA THR A 170 23.06 -1.81 -17.42
C THR A 170 23.84 -0.51 -17.46
N LEU A 171 24.20 -0.05 -18.66
CA LEU A 171 24.83 1.27 -18.87
C LEU A 171 23.99 2.41 -18.29
N SER A 172 22.67 2.24 -18.27
CA SER A 172 21.69 3.18 -17.73
C SER A 172 21.48 3.07 -16.21
N LEU A 173 22.08 2.09 -15.51
CA LEU A 173 21.76 1.77 -14.11
C LEU A 173 21.85 2.99 -13.18
N GLY A 174 22.88 3.83 -13.34
CA GLY A 174 23.00 5.07 -12.57
C GLY A 174 21.85 6.03 -12.84
N ALA A 175 21.51 6.26 -14.11
CA ALA A 175 20.38 7.11 -14.49
C ALA A 175 19.06 6.56 -13.97
N ALA A 176 18.82 5.26 -14.13
CA ALA A 176 17.62 4.57 -13.68
C ALA A 176 17.46 4.66 -12.15
N TYR A 177 18.56 4.51 -11.40
CA TYR A 177 18.55 4.69 -9.94
C TYR A 177 18.16 6.12 -9.55
N PHE A 178 18.71 7.14 -10.21
CA PHE A 178 18.38 8.53 -9.85
C PHE A 178 17.04 9.01 -10.42
N ALA A 179 16.45 8.30 -11.38
CA ALA A 179 15.14 8.61 -11.94
C ALA A 179 14.03 8.60 -10.89
N GLN A 180 14.18 7.78 -9.83
CA GLN A 180 13.23 7.67 -8.73
C GLN A 180 13.08 8.98 -7.92
N LEU A 181 14.04 9.91 -8.03
CA LEU A 181 13.96 11.21 -7.38
C LEU A 181 12.89 12.09 -8.04
N PRO A 182 11.90 12.58 -7.28
CA PRO A 182 10.84 13.39 -7.87
C PRO A 182 11.39 14.65 -8.56
N GLY A 183 10.90 14.91 -9.77
CA GLY A 183 11.33 16.03 -10.60
C GLY A 183 12.58 15.76 -11.45
N ASN A 184 13.15 14.55 -11.41
CA ASN A 184 14.29 14.21 -12.26
C ASN A 184 13.86 13.83 -13.69
N TYR A 185 13.72 14.84 -14.55
CA TYR A 185 13.35 14.64 -15.95
C TYR A 185 14.56 14.40 -16.88
N THR A 186 15.78 14.55 -16.37
CA THR A 186 17.03 14.43 -17.13
C THR A 186 17.53 12.98 -17.17
N LEU A 187 17.44 12.26 -16.05
CA LEU A 187 17.96 10.90 -15.93
C LEU A 187 16.84 9.88 -16.06
N ARG A 188 16.32 9.72 -17.29
CA ARG A 188 15.19 8.83 -17.59
C ARG A 188 15.54 7.89 -18.75
N PRO A 189 16.09 6.70 -18.49
CA PRO A 189 16.38 5.75 -19.55
C PRO A 189 15.10 5.23 -20.23
N ARG A 190 15.22 4.81 -21.50
CA ARG A 190 14.13 4.19 -22.29
C ARG A 190 12.81 4.97 -22.31
N LEU A 191 12.88 6.25 -22.67
CA LEU A 191 11.68 7.03 -22.94
C LEU A 191 10.86 6.40 -24.08
N SER A 192 9.59 6.14 -23.80
CA SER A 192 8.63 5.59 -24.74
C SER A 192 7.54 6.62 -25.05
N SER A 193 7.07 6.66 -26.30
CA SER A 193 6.00 7.58 -26.69
C SER A 193 4.67 6.91 -26.45
N ILE A 194 3.84 7.45 -25.56
CA ILE A 194 2.50 6.94 -25.28
C ILE A 194 1.49 8.08 -25.22
N SER A 195 0.22 7.75 -25.37
CA SER A 195 -0.85 8.73 -25.15
C SER A 195 -1.01 9.06 -23.66
N SER A 196 -1.54 10.23 -23.36
CA SER A 196 -1.91 10.62 -22.00
C SER A 196 -3.02 9.74 -21.42
N LEU A 197 -3.87 9.16 -22.27
CA LEU A 197 -4.93 8.24 -21.84
C LEU A 197 -4.34 6.91 -21.34
N ASN A 198 -3.48 6.28 -22.15
CA ASN A 198 -2.80 5.04 -21.73
C ASN A 198 -1.93 5.28 -20.49
N PHE A 199 -1.24 6.43 -20.40
CA PHE A 199 -0.50 6.79 -19.20
C PHE A 199 -1.41 6.89 -17.97
N ALA A 200 -2.56 7.57 -18.09
CA ALA A 200 -3.49 7.74 -16.98
C ALA A 200 -4.07 6.39 -16.49
N GLU A 201 -4.38 5.46 -17.40
CA GLU A 201 -4.88 4.13 -17.05
C GLU A 201 -3.84 3.32 -16.25
N MET A 202 -2.57 3.40 -16.65
CA MET A 202 -1.46 2.77 -15.94
C MET A 202 -1.22 3.34 -14.53
N GLU A 203 -1.57 4.61 -14.29
CA GLU A 203 -1.35 5.31 -13.01
C GLU A 203 -2.60 5.29 -12.13
N SER A 204 -3.13 4.10 -11.83
CA SER A 204 -4.38 3.97 -11.06
C SER A 204 -4.24 4.31 -9.57
N PHE A 205 -3.00 4.38 -9.06
CA PHE A 205 -2.68 4.65 -7.65
C PHE A 205 -3.43 3.76 -6.64
N HIS A 206 -3.74 2.53 -7.04
CA HIS A 206 -4.34 1.55 -6.16
C HIS A 206 -3.39 1.23 -5.01
N ASN A 207 -3.96 1.04 -3.83
CA ASN A 207 -3.23 0.58 -2.66
C ASN A 207 -4.18 -0.20 -1.73
N PHE A 208 -3.62 -1.02 -0.83
CA PHE A 208 -4.40 -1.68 0.19
C PHE A 208 -4.77 -0.71 1.31
N PHE A 209 -5.99 -0.85 1.81
CA PHE A 209 -6.41 -0.14 3.00
C PHE A 209 -5.76 -0.79 4.24
N THR A 210 -4.87 -0.05 4.89
CA THR A 210 -4.10 -0.55 6.06
C THR A 210 -4.75 -0.22 7.40
N GLY A 211 -5.82 0.60 7.41
CA GLY A 211 -6.44 1.08 8.65
C GLY A 211 -5.51 1.95 9.50
N LYS A 212 -6.02 2.43 10.64
CA LYS A 212 -5.28 3.36 11.50
C LYS A 212 -4.63 2.66 12.68
N GLU A 213 -3.31 2.75 12.78
CA GLU A 213 -2.56 2.27 13.96
C GLU A 213 -2.89 3.10 15.22
N LYS A 214 -3.04 4.43 15.09
CA LYS A 214 -3.22 5.37 16.20
C LYS A 214 -4.22 6.47 15.89
N GLY A 215 -4.64 7.18 16.93
CA GLY A 215 -5.62 8.27 16.84
C GLY A 215 -7.05 7.78 16.61
N ASN A 216 -7.32 6.51 16.96
CA ASN A 216 -8.66 5.93 16.98
C ASN A 216 -9.43 6.41 18.22
N THR A 217 -10.73 6.12 18.29
CA THR A 217 -11.56 6.44 19.47
C THR A 217 -10.99 5.86 20.78
N TRP A 218 -10.38 4.67 20.70
CA TRP A 218 -9.68 4.02 21.83
C TRP A 218 -8.16 4.28 21.83
N GLY A 219 -7.67 5.20 20.98
CA GLY A 219 -6.26 5.54 20.87
C GLY A 219 -5.56 4.65 19.84
N ASN A 220 -5.03 3.51 20.28
CA ASN A 220 -4.37 2.54 19.41
C ASN A 220 -5.39 1.67 18.66
N ASN A 221 -4.91 0.94 17.64
CA ASN A 221 -5.68 -0.09 16.97
C ASN A 221 -6.01 -1.26 17.90
N LEU A 222 -7.06 -2.01 17.59
CA LEU A 222 -7.42 -3.19 18.38
C LEU A 222 -6.37 -4.28 18.22
N ILE A 223 -6.05 -4.64 16.98
CA ILE A 223 -5.10 -5.70 16.65
C ILE A 223 -4.54 -5.44 15.25
N THR A 224 -3.26 -5.76 15.09
CA THR A 224 -2.57 -5.72 13.80
C THR A 224 -2.65 -7.11 13.16
N LEU A 225 -3.19 -7.19 11.94
CA LEU A 225 -3.37 -8.42 11.17
C LEU A 225 -2.53 -8.36 9.90
N GLY A 226 -2.27 -9.52 9.29
CA GLY A 226 -1.77 -9.55 7.91
C GLY A 226 -2.85 -9.00 6.97
N GLY A 227 -2.50 -7.98 6.21
CA GLY A 227 -3.31 -7.42 5.14
C GLY A 227 -3.11 -8.17 3.82
N SER A 228 -3.81 -7.71 2.79
CA SER A 228 -3.56 -8.15 1.42
C SER A 228 -2.13 -7.77 0.99
N GLY A 229 -1.55 -8.56 0.09
CA GLY A 229 -0.22 -8.30 -0.48
C GLY A 229 0.96 -8.26 0.50
N ASN A 230 0.88 -9.00 1.61
CA ASN A 230 1.87 -8.99 2.69
C ASN A 230 1.99 -7.64 3.42
N ASP A 231 1.01 -6.77 3.27
CA ASP A 231 0.93 -5.52 4.05
C ASP A 231 0.31 -5.79 5.44
N ILE A 232 0.10 -4.71 6.19
CA ILE A 232 -0.44 -4.72 7.54
C ILE A 232 -1.85 -4.14 7.52
N TYR A 233 -2.78 -4.81 8.20
CA TYR A 233 -4.12 -4.28 8.46
C TYR A 233 -4.35 -4.02 9.95
N ASN A 234 -4.54 -2.75 10.29
CA ASN A 234 -4.85 -2.28 11.63
C ASN A 234 -6.37 -2.33 11.86
N LEU A 235 -6.85 -3.42 12.44
CA LEU A 235 -8.26 -3.62 12.74
C LEU A 235 -8.71 -2.64 13.85
N ASN A 236 -9.83 -1.97 13.60
CA ASN A 236 -10.46 -1.02 14.50
C ASN A 236 -11.96 -1.29 14.61
N TYR A 237 -12.56 -1.05 15.78
CA TYR A 237 -14.02 -1.13 15.95
C TYR A 237 -14.72 0.09 15.36
N HIS A 238 -14.14 1.26 15.60
CA HIS A 238 -14.76 2.54 15.34
C HIS A 238 -14.46 3.01 13.94
N MET A 239 -15.50 3.33 13.18
CA MET A 239 -15.33 4.02 11.90
C MET A 239 -14.81 5.43 12.19
N THR A 240 -13.61 5.73 11.72
CA THR A 240 -12.97 7.05 11.89
C THR A 240 -12.33 7.47 10.57
N THR A 241 -12.29 8.78 10.31
CA THR A 241 -11.64 9.31 9.11
C THR A 241 -10.11 9.22 9.23
N GLU A 242 -9.44 8.92 8.13
CA GLU A 242 -7.98 8.96 8.03
C GLU A 242 -7.42 10.35 8.36
N HIS A 243 -6.19 10.39 8.85
CA HIS A 243 -5.46 11.60 9.29
C HIS A 243 -6.11 12.44 10.40
N GLN A 244 -7.29 12.06 10.89
CA GLN A 244 -7.96 12.74 12.01
C GLN A 244 -7.80 11.95 13.31
N ASN A 245 -7.48 12.66 14.39
CA ASN A 245 -7.42 12.07 15.72
C ASN A 245 -8.81 12.07 16.40
N TYR A 246 -9.30 10.92 16.83
CA TYR A 246 -10.57 10.74 17.54
C TYR A 246 -10.41 10.40 19.02
N PHE A 247 -9.18 10.27 19.52
CA PHE A 247 -8.93 9.97 20.93
C PHE A 247 -9.40 11.14 21.82
N GLY A 248 -10.12 10.82 22.90
CA GLY A 248 -10.70 11.83 23.81
C GLY A 248 -11.93 12.57 23.28
N LYS A 249 -12.32 12.36 22.02
CA LYS A 249 -13.49 13.02 21.41
C LYS A 249 -14.79 12.24 21.67
N ASN A 250 -15.89 12.75 21.12
CA ASN A 250 -17.15 12.01 21.07
C ASN A 250 -16.93 10.70 20.30
N PRO A 251 -17.18 9.54 20.93
CA PRO A 251 -16.89 8.25 20.32
C PRO A 251 -17.84 7.99 19.15
N THR A 252 -17.28 7.55 18.02
CA THR A 252 -18.11 7.02 16.93
C THR A 252 -18.63 5.63 17.32
N LEU A 253 -19.69 5.16 16.66
CA LEU A 253 -20.20 3.81 16.90
C LEU A 253 -19.16 2.76 16.45
N GLY A 254 -19.10 1.63 17.17
CA GLY A 254 -18.07 0.60 16.97
C GLY A 254 -18.62 -0.82 16.95
N HIS A 255 -19.82 -1.01 16.41
CA HIS A 255 -20.45 -2.32 16.33
C HIS A 255 -19.67 -3.24 15.37
N THR A 256 -19.58 -4.53 15.69
CA THR A 256 -19.04 -5.54 14.79
C THR A 256 -19.95 -6.74 14.76
N GLU A 257 -20.20 -7.23 13.54
CA GLU A 257 -20.88 -8.49 13.28
C GLU A 257 -19.87 -9.53 12.79
N ILE A 258 -19.97 -10.77 13.27
CA ILE A 258 -19.11 -11.89 12.87
C ILE A 258 -20.02 -13.01 12.38
N LEU A 259 -20.04 -13.23 11.07
CA LEU A 259 -20.87 -14.20 10.39
C LEU A 259 -20.05 -15.40 9.92
N GLY A 260 -20.70 -16.56 9.83
CA GLY A 260 -20.09 -17.80 9.36
C GLY A 260 -20.88 -19.02 9.80
N THR A 261 -20.67 -20.16 9.14
CA THR A 261 -21.30 -21.44 9.49
C THR A 261 -20.77 -21.99 10.82
N SER A 262 -21.33 -23.07 11.33
CA SER A 262 -20.84 -23.71 12.56
C SER A 262 -19.39 -24.21 12.40
N ASN A 263 -18.59 -24.13 13.46
CA ASN A 263 -17.20 -24.58 13.52
C ASN A 263 -16.15 -23.88 12.63
N VAL A 264 -16.48 -22.76 11.99
CA VAL A 264 -15.51 -21.96 11.20
C VAL A 264 -14.62 -21.02 12.03
N GLY A 265 -14.70 -21.11 13.37
CA GLY A 265 -13.83 -20.32 14.26
C GLY A 265 -14.40 -18.98 14.74
N LYS A 266 -15.70 -18.71 14.61
CA LYS A 266 -16.33 -17.45 15.09
C LYS A 266 -15.98 -17.12 16.55
N THR A 267 -16.09 -18.11 17.45
CA THR A 267 -15.75 -17.95 18.87
C THR A 267 -14.28 -17.62 19.08
N VAL A 268 -13.39 -18.21 18.29
CA VAL A 268 -11.96 -17.91 18.32
C VAL A 268 -11.73 -16.44 17.96
N VAL A 269 -12.31 -15.96 16.86
CA VAL A 269 -12.20 -14.55 16.44
C VAL A 269 -12.74 -13.60 17.52
N MET A 270 -13.91 -13.89 18.10
CA MET A 270 -14.47 -13.10 19.20
C MET A 270 -13.52 -13.05 20.40
N MET A 271 -12.95 -14.19 20.79
CA MET A 271 -12.04 -14.27 21.93
C MET A 271 -10.70 -13.59 21.67
N THR A 272 -10.14 -13.71 20.46
CA THR A 272 -8.94 -12.96 20.04
C THR A 272 -9.18 -11.46 20.16
N LYS A 273 -10.33 -10.97 19.70
CA LYS A 273 -10.70 -9.55 19.81
C LYS A 273 -10.94 -9.11 21.26
N ALA A 274 -11.54 -9.96 22.10
CA ALA A 274 -11.74 -9.67 23.52
C ALA A 274 -10.41 -9.60 24.30
N PHE A 275 -9.47 -10.49 23.95
CA PHE A 275 -8.12 -10.47 24.49
C PHE A 275 -7.34 -9.23 24.05
N ALA A 276 -7.37 -8.92 22.75
CA ALA A 276 -6.75 -7.72 22.20
C ALA A 276 -7.30 -6.43 22.82
N ALA A 277 -8.59 -6.40 23.16
CA ALA A 277 -9.20 -5.26 23.84
C ALA A 277 -8.66 -5.02 25.27
N GLN A 278 -8.06 -6.02 25.92
CA GLN A 278 -7.52 -5.87 27.28
C GLN A 278 -6.39 -4.83 27.36
N GLN A 279 -5.73 -4.51 26.23
CA GLN A 279 -4.76 -3.42 26.17
C GLN A 279 -5.38 -2.06 26.56
N PHE A 280 -6.70 -1.91 26.43
CA PHE A 280 -7.45 -0.72 26.82
C PHE A 280 -7.97 -0.79 28.26
N GLY A 281 -7.46 -1.72 29.06
CA GLY A 281 -7.88 -1.97 30.44
C GLY A 281 -7.09 -1.19 31.49
N THR A 282 -6.01 -0.48 31.14
CA THR A 282 -5.18 0.25 32.10
C THR A 282 -5.55 1.74 32.16
N PRO A 283 -5.41 2.43 33.30
CA PRO A 283 -5.79 3.85 33.41
C PRO A 283 -5.11 4.79 32.40
N GLU A 284 -3.92 4.43 31.93
CA GLU A 284 -3.10 5.19 30.98
C GLU A 284 -3.64 5.09 29.55
N SER A 285 -4.40 4.03 29.22
CA SER A 285 -5.02 3.87 27.90
C SER A 285 -6.27 4.75 27.71
N PHE A 286 -6.75 5.40 28.78
CA PHE A 286 -7.91 6.28 28.74
C PHE A 286 -7.49 7.74 28.58
N PRO A 287 -8.29 8.56 27.87
CA PRO A 287 -8.06 10.00 27.80
C PRO A 287 -7.98 10.62 29.22
N PRO A 288 -7.10 11.61 29.43
CA PRO A 288 -6.87 12.21 30.75
C PRO A 288 -8.14 12.72 31.43
N GLU A 289 -9.07 13.27 30.65
CA GLU A 289 -10.32 13.88 31.09
C GLU A 289 -11.42 12.86 31.48
N ARG A 290 -11.23 11.56 31.18
CA ARG A 290 -12.22 10.54 31.51
C ARG A 290 -12.19 10.22 33.01
N LYS A 291 -13.34 10.43 33.67
CA LYS A 291 -13.53 10.14 35.10
C LYS A 291 -13.48 8.64 35.40
N LEU A 292 -14.13 7.82 34.57
CA LEU A 292 -14.13 6.37 34.71
C LEU A 292 -13.14 5.77 33.72
N LYS A 293 -12.05 5.20 34.24
CA LYS A 293 -10.96 4.59 33.46
C LYS A 293 -10.96 3.08 33.67
N LYS A 294 -11.99 2.44 33.14
CA LYS A 294 -12.22 1.00 33.32
C LYS A 294 -12.83 0.39 32.06
N LEU A 295 -12.15 -0.60 31.50
CA LEU A 295 -12.73 -1.48 30.49
C LEU A 295 -13.68 -2.46 31.17
N THR A 296 -14.89 -2.60 30.63
CA THR A 296 -15.84 -3.62 31.06
C THR A 296 -16.25 -4.44 29.86
N THR A 297 -15.94 -5.74 29.89
CA THR A 297 -16.33 -6.69 28.86
C THR A 297 -17.39 -7.62 29.42
N VAL A 298 -18.53 -7.71 28.75
CA VAL A 298 -19.59 -8.67 29.06
C VAL A 298 -19.65 -9.66 27.91
N PHE A 299 -19.59 -10.95 28.23
CA PHE A 299 -19.57 -12.03 27.23
C PHE A 299 -20.75 -12.97 27.47
N PHE A 300 -21.59 -13.14 26.46
CA PHE A 300 -22.65 -14.13 26.46
C PHE A 300 -22.14 -15.38 25.75
N ASP A 301 -21.88 -16.42 26.53
CA ASP A 301 -21.25 -17.64 26.05
C ASP A 301 -22.26 -18.79 26.03
N LYS A 302 -22.47 -19.37 24.86
CA LYS A 302 -23.29 -20.57 24.68
C LYS A 302 -22.35 -21.78 24.62
N ASP A 303 -22.72 -22.87 25.29
CA ASP A 303 -21.96 -24.13 25.32
C ASP A 303 -20.56 -24.04 25.96
N ARG A 304 -20.30 -22.98 26.73
CA ARG A 304 -19.09 -22.80 27.56
C ARG A 304 -17.78 -22.76 26.77
N ALA A 305 -17.84 -22.40 25.49
CA ALA A 305 -16.67 -22.37 24.62
C ALA A 305 -15.68 -21.23 24.99
N ALA A 306 -16.18 -20.12 25.53
CA ALA A 306 -15.36 -18.97 25.93
C ALA A 306 -14.88 -19.02 27.39
N GLU A 307 -15.44 -19.90 28.23
CA GLU A 307 -15.13 -19.95 29.67
C GLU A 307 -13.63 -19.99 29.98
N PRO A 308 -12.80 -20.86 29.36
CA PRO A 308 -11.37 -20.88 29.65
C PRO A 308 -10.71 -19.52 29.39
N GLY A 309 -10.98 -18.91 28.24
CA GLY A 309 -10.37 -17.62 27.88
C GLY A 309 -10.86 -16.46 28.74
N ILE A 310 -12.14 -16.45 29.14
CA ILE A 310 -12.68 -15.44 30.07
C ILE A 310 -11.94 -15.51 31.41
N ARG A 311 -11.77 -16.72 31.96
CA ARG A 311 -11.04 -16.94 33.22
C ARG A 311 -9.57 -16.59 33.10
N SER A 312 -8.92 -16.93 31.99
CA SER A 312 -7.52 -16.56 31.72
C SER A 312 -7.29 -15.05 31.66
N MET A 313 -8.29 -14.28 31.20
CA MET A 313 -8.26 -12.80 31.26
C MET A 313 -8.56 -12.23 32.65
N GLY A 314 -8.73 -13.08 33.69
CA GLY A 314 -9.09 -12.66 35.04
C GLY A 314 -10.58 -12.36 35.22
N GLY A 315 -11.42 -12.71 34.24
CA GLY A 315 -12.86 -12.49 34.29
C GLY A 315 -13.60 -13.48 35.19
N ALA A 316 -14.72 -13.03 35.75
CA ALA A 316 -15.68 -13.92 36.41
C ALA A 316 -16.58 -14.60 35.36
N TYR A 317 -16.90 -15.87 35.58
CA TYR A 317 -17.80 -16.63 34.71
C TYR A 317 -18.97 -17.19 35.53
N PHE A 318 -20.18 -16.73 35.22
CA PHE A 318 -21.41 -17.14 35.88
C PHE A 318 -22.18 -18.10 34.99
N ARG A 319 -22.52 -19.28 35.52
CA ARG A 319 -23.21 -20.33 34.78
C ARG A 319 -24.71 -20.23 35.05
N VAL A 320 -25.51 -20.32 34.00
CA VAL A 320 -26.95 -20.59 34.10
C VAL A 320 -27.13 -22.07 33.82
N LYS A 321 -27.61 -22.83 34.80
CA LYS A 321 -27.93 -24.25 34.64
C LYS A 321 -29.43 -24.45 34.78
N GLU A 322 -29.96 -25.38 34.01
CA GLU A 322 -31.35 -25.79 34.13
C GLU A 322 -31.62 -26.40 35.51
N GLY A 323 -32.72 -26.01 36.14
CA GLY A 323 -33.12 -26.49 37.47
C GLY A 323 -32.38 -25.88 38.67
N GLU A 324 -31.34 -25.07 38.46
CA GLU A 324 -30.60 -24.39 39.54
C GLU A 324 -30.97 -22.90 39.62
N PRO A 325 -31.25 -22.35 40.83
CA PRO A 325 -31.44 -20.90 41.00
C PRO A 325 -30.19 -20.11 40.61
N THR A 326 -30.33 -19.11 39.73
CA THR A 326 -29.21 -18.26 39.28
C THR A 326 -28.82 -17.20 40.31
N GLY A 327 -29.73 -16.86 41.23
CA GLY A 327 -29.56 -15.74 42.18
C GLY A 327 -29.63 -14.35 41.52
N TRP A 328 -29.95 -14.27 40.23
CA TRP A 328 -30.07 -13.00 39.53
C TRP A 328 -31.45 -12.40 39.77
N ASN A 329 -31.48 -11.15 40.24
CA ASN A 329 -32.71 -10.38 40.38
C ASN A 329 -32.63 -9.15 39.44
N PRO A 330 -33.36 -9.15 38.32
CA PRO A 330 -33.40 -8.01 37.39
C PRO A 330 -33.85 -6.69 38.06
N ALA A 331 -34.60 -6.78 39.17
CA ALA A 331 -35.08 -5.64 39.95
C ALA A 331 -34.15 -5.26 41.13
N ALA A 332 -32.95 -5.85 41.24
CA ALA A 332 -32.02 -5.55 42.34
C ALA A 332 -31.25 -4.24 42.18
N LEU A 333 -31.39 -3.54 41.05
CA LEU A 333 -30.74 -2.24 40.87
C LEU A 333 -31.33 -1.21 41.85
N PRO A 334 -30.51 -0.35 42.48
CA PRO A 334 -31.02 0.70 43.35
C PRO A 334 -32.04 1.58 42.62
N PRO A 335 -33.11 2.03 43.30
CA PRO A 335 -34.13 2.88 42.73
C PRO A 335 -33.55 4.29 42.49
N THR A 336 -32.90 4.48 41.34
CA THR A 336 -32.42 5.77 40.85
C THR A 336 -33.37 6.28 39.75
N LYS A 337 -33.38 7.60 39.49
CA LYS A 337 -34.18 8.18 38.39
C LYS A 337 -33.98 7.47 37.04
N ARG A 338 -32.79 6.94 36.76
CA ARG A 338 -32.48 6.19 35.53
C ARG A 338 -33.04 4.77 35.52
N ASN A 339 -33.18 4.14 36.68
CA ASN A 339 -33.55 2.72 36.81
C ASN A 339 -35.06 2.51 37.00
N ILE A 340 -35.81 3.57 37.28
CA ILE A 340 -37.27 3.53 37.51
C ILE A 340 -38.06 4.23 36.39
N SER A 341 -37.38 5.00 35.52
CA SER A 341 -38.01 5.75 34.42
C SER A 341 -38.53 4.87 33.31
#